data_AF-A0A6P0TTH4-F1
#
_entry.id   AF-A0A6P0TTH4-F1
#
_cell.length_a   1.000
_cell.length_b   1.000
_cell.length_c   1.000
_cell.angle_alpha   90.00
_cell.angle_beta   90.00
_cell.angle_gamma   90.00
#
_symmetry.space_group_name_H-M   'P 1'
#
loop_
_entity.id
_entity.type
_entity.pdbx_description
1 polymer ?
#
loop_
_entity_poly.entity_id
_entity_poly.type
_entity_poly.pdbx_seq_one_letter_code
_entity_poly.pdbx_strand_id
1 'polypeptide(L)' 'NEVQKISGVITTGSLWKFLELEGQTITIDMNEYFLGNLGQIIGILKSFIEMEDSR' A
#
# COMPACT_ATOMS: atom_id res chain seq x y z
N ASN A 1 -4.39 -18.02 13.62
CA ASN A 1 -3.87 -17.39 12.39
C ASN A 1 -4.56 -16.05 12.28
N GLU A 2 -3.99 -15.01 12.89
CA GLU A 2 -4.57 -13.66 12.88
C GLU A 2 -3.84 -12.82 11.84
N VAL A 3 -4.60 -12.24 10.91
CA VAL A 3 -4.06 -11.29 9.93
C VAL A 3 -4.01 -9.93 10.62
N GLN A 4 -2.80 -9.46 10.95
CA GLN A 4 -2.63 -8.22 11.71
C GLN A 4 -2.80 -6.96 10.86
N LYS A 5 -2.44 -7.05 9.57
CA LYS A 5 -2.41 -5.92 8.65
C LYS A 5 -2.77 -6.36 7.24
N ILE A 6 -3.55 -5.53 6.53
CA ILE A 6 -3.89 -5.75 5.12
C ILE A 6 -3.53 -4.50 4.33
N SER A 7 -2.56 -4.60 3.42
CA SER A 7 -2.22 -3.54 2.46
C SER A 7 -3.09 -3.65 1.21
N GLY A 8 -3.57 -2.52 0.70
CA GLY A 8 -4.46 -2.44 -0.45
C GLY A 8 -4.20 -1.25 -1.35
N VAL A 9 -4.84 -1.26 -2.53
CA VAL A 9 -4.74 -0.17 -3.51
C VAL A 9 -6.10 0.15 -4.12
N ILE A 10 -6.37 1.44 -4.31
CA ILE A 10 -7.48 1.97 -5.09
C ILE A 10 -6.89 2.44 -6.42
N THR A 11 -7.44 1.99 -7.55
CA THR A 11 -6.90 2.34 -8.87
C THR A 11 -7.98 2.60 -9.92
N THR A 12 -7.72 3.56 -10.80
CA THR A 12 -8.47 3.80 -12.04
C THR A 12 -7.75 3.20 -13.27
N GLY A 13 -6.72 2.38 -13.05
CA GLY A 13 -5.81 1.85 -14.06
C GLY A 13 -4.58 2.72 -14.27
N SER A 14 -4.71 4.05 -14.18
CA SER A 14 -3.59 5.00 -14.39
C SER A 14 -3.17 5.76 -13.13
N LEU A 15 -4.07 5.97 -12.18
CA LEU A 15 -3.78 6.59 -10.87
C LEU A 15 -4.01 5.56 -9.76
N TRP A 16 -3.05 5.46 -8.86
CA TRP A 16 -3.03 4.51 -7.76
C TRP A 16 -2.97 5.25 -6.44
N LYS A 17 -3.72 4.78 -5.44
CA LYS A 17 -3.71 5.28 -4.06
C LYS A 17 -3.63 4.11 -3.11
N PHE A 18 -2.77 4.19 -2.11
CA PHE A 18 -2.48 3.08 -1.21
C PHE A 18 -3.19 3.23 0.13
N LEU A 19 -3.53 2.10 0.74
CA LEU A 19 -4.17 2.04 2.05
C LEU A 19 -3.71 0.83 2.85
N GLU A 20 -3.89 0.92 4.15
CA GLU A 20 -3.60 -0.16 5.09
C GLU A 20 -4.76 -0.29 6.08
N LEU A 21 -5.20 -1.52 6.34
CA LEU A 21 -6.17 -1.85 7.37
C LEU A 21 -5.47 -2.57 8.52
N GLU A 22 -5.59 -2.01 9.73
CA GLU A 22 -5.15 -2.62 10.98
C GLU A 22 -6.36 -2.65 11.94
N GLY A 23 -6.81 -3.84 12.32
CA GLY A 23 -8.05 -4.02 13.10
C GLY A 23 -9.29 -3.49 12.37
N GLN A 24 -9.83 -2.36 12.85
CA GLN A 24 -10.99 -1.66 12.25
C GLN A 24 -10.63 -0.27 11.72
N THR A 25 -9.34 0.07 11.67
CA THR A 25 -8.86 1.38 11.25
C THR A 25 -8.20 1.27 9.89
N ILE A 26 -8.69 2.08 8.93
CA ILE A 26 -8.08 2.24 7.61
C ILE A 26 -7.24 3.51 7.61
N THR A 27 -5.97 3.38 7.26
CA THR A 27 -5.08 4.51 6.96
C THR A 27 -4.93 4.61 5.45
N ILE A 28 -5.12 5.80 4.89
CA ILE A 28 -5.04 6.06 3.45
C ILE A 28 -3.91 7.04 3.19
N ASP A 29 -3.04 6.71 2.24
CA ASP A 29 -2.09 7.67 1.69
C ASP A 29 -2.87 8.68 0.83
N MET A 30 -2.79 9.97 1.15
CA MET A 30 -3.51 11.00 0.43
C MET A 30 -2.91 11.32 -0.95
N ASN A 31 -1.69 10.83 -1.23
CA ASN A 31 -1.05 10.99 -2.52
C ASN A 31 -1.67 10.09 -3.59
N GLU A 32 -1.62 10.55 -4.84
CA GLU A 32 -1.97 9.76 -6.02
C GLU A 32 -0.73 9.54 -6.87
N TYR A 33 -0.52 8.28 -7.24
CA TYR A 33 0.66 7.84 -7.94
C TYR A 33 0.29 7.42 -9.36
N PHE A 34 0.86 8.11 -10.34
CA PHE A 34 0.69 7.76 -11.74
C PHE A 34 1.44 6.46 -12.06
N LEU A 35 0.77 5.49 -12.70
CA LEU A 35 1.35 4.19 -13.04
C LEU A 35 2.62 4.29 -13.90
N GLY A 36 2.77 5.35 -14.69
CA GLY A 36 3.98 5.61 -15.46
C GLY A 36 5.24 5.78 -14.61
N ASN A 37 5.11 6.08 -13.31
CA ASN A 37 6.22 6.11 -12.37
C ASN A 37 6.42 4.75 -11.67
N LEU A 38 6.79 3.73 -12.45
CA LEU A 38 6.90 2.35 -11.97
C LEU A 38 7.88 2.19 -10.79
N GLY A 39 8.99 2.95 -10.78
CA GLY A 39 9.97 2.87 -9.70
C GLY A 39 9.38 3.27 -8.34
N GLN A 40 8.55 4.31 -8.32
CA GLN A 40 7.85 4.73 -7.11
C GLN A 40 6.81 3.70 -6.66
N ILE A 41 6.00 3.17 -7.59
CA ILE A 41 4.98 2.15 -7.29
C ILE A 41 5.62 0.88 -6.71
N ILE A 42 6.69 0.38 -7.34
CA ILE A 42 7.42 -0.81 -6.86
C ILE A 42 8.04 -0.54 -5.49
N GLY A 43 8.60 0.64 -5.27
CA GLY A 43 9.15 1.04 -3.96
C GLY A 43 8.09 0.98 -2.85
N ILE A 44 6.88 1.46 -3.11
CA ILE A 44 5.76 1.39 -2.16
C ILE A 44 5.34 -0.05 -1.90
N LEU A 45 5.13 -0.85 -2.94
CA LEU A 45 4.76 -2.27 -2.80
C LEU A 45 5.82 -3.07 -2.03
N LYS A 46 7.09 -2.79 -2.28
CA LYS A 46 8.22 -3.39 -1.58
C LYS A 46 8.19 -3.05 -0.08
N SER A 47 7.85 -1.82 0.28
CA SER A 47 7.77 -1.40 1.69
C SER A 47 6.72 -2.16 2.50
N PHE A 48 5.63 -2.61 1.87
CA PHE A 48 4.62 -3.45 2.55
C PHE A 48 5.15 -4.83 2.93
N ILE A 49 6.08 -5.37 2.16
CA ILE A 49 6.66 -6.71 2.40
C ILE A 49 7.81 -6.59 3.41
N GLU A 50 8.67 -5.57 3.29
CA GLU A 50 9.82 -5.39 4.19
C GLU A 50 9.42 -5.00 5.62
N MET A 51 8.25 -4.36 5.82
CA MET A 51 7.74 -4.02 7.15
C MET A 51 7.29 -5.24 7.97
N GLU A 52 7.04 -6.39 7.35
CA GLU A 52 6.71 -7.63 8.08
C GLU A 52 7.93 -8.32 8.69
N ASP A 53 9.11 -8.18 8.08
CA ASP A 53 10.33 -8.92 8.47
C ASP A 53 11.12 -8.25 9.61
N SER A 54 10.71 -7.05 10.02
CA SER A 54 11.40 -6.22 11.02
C SER A 54 10.67 -6.15 12.38
N ARG A 55 9.74 -7.07 12.64
CA ARG A 55 9.00 -7.19 13.92
C ARG A 55 9.07 -8.58 14.52
#